data_AF-A0A0F8ZR13-F1
#
_entry.id   AF-A0A0F8ZR13-F1
#
_cell.length_a   1.000
_cell.length_b   1.000
_cell.length_c   1.000
_cell.angle_alpha   90.00
_cell.angle_beta   90.00
_cell.angle_gamma   90.00
#
_symmetry.space_group_name_H-M   'P 1'
#
loop_
_entity.id
_entity.type
_entity.pdbx_description
1 polymer ?
#
loop_
_entity_poly.entity_id
_entity_poly.type
_entity_poly.pdbx_seq_one_letter_code
_entity_poly.pdbx_strand_id
1 'polypeptide(L)'
;YKPSHMEGLNPKFDLTDKFLCRSINETEDWIFFAYTQNLASPANLKNNTVELYYTLFDKKNSTLLHHPVVISEDFGIENDLDGGNPFWPDYVTPSGELVMLVTGKEFRDYINFGDFEQRNIPKDQRDRQVLMANSLKDNDQVLMFAK
;
A
#
# COMPACT_ATOMS: atom_id res chain seq x y z
N TYR A 1 26.07 10.48 14.20
CA TYR A 1 26.42 10.72 12.79
C TYR A 1 25.14 10.75 11.98
N LYS A 2 24.90 11.79 11.17
CA LYS A 2 23.70 11.89 10.32
C LYS A 2 24.15 11.55 8.89
N PRO A 3 23.80 10.37 8.34
CA PRO A 3 24.22 10.00 7.00
C PRO A 3 23.64 10.98 5.97
N SER A 4 24.40 11.27 4.93
CA SER A 4 23.93 12.07 3.80
C SER A 4 22.87 11.30 3.00
N HIS A 5 22.05 12.00 2.20
CA HIS A 5 20.99 11.40 1.39
C HIS A 5 21.48 10.23 0.51
N MET A 6 22.72 10.29 0.02
CA MET A 6 23.32 9.25 -0.82
C MET A 6 23.86 8.05 0.00
N GLU A 7 24.21 8.25 1.26
CA GLU A 7 24.71 7.19 2.14
C GLU A 7 23.59 6.26 2.61
N GLY A 8 22.34 6.75 2.68
CA GLY A 8 21.16 5.95 2.99
C GLY A 8 20.80 4.88 1.95
N LEU A 9 21.39 4.94 0.76
CA LEU A 9 21.23 3.95 -0.32
C LEU A 9 22.47 3.04 -0.45
N ASN A 10 23.51 3.29 0.32
CA ASN A 10 24.76 2.55 0.23
C ASN A 10 24.75 1.40 1.26
N PRO A 11 24.87 0.13 0.82
CA PRO A 11 24.78 -1.04 1.70
C PRO A 11 25.92 -1.13 2.73
N LYS A 12 26.94 -0.26 2.64
CA LYS A 12 28.03 -0.17 3.62
C LYS A 12 27.64 0.58 4.89
N PHE A 13 26.51 1.30 4.89
CA PHE A 13 26.05 2.02 6.07
C PHE A 13 25.05 1.18 6.84
N ASP A 14 25.18 1.20 8.16
CA ASP A 14 24.23 0.57 9.05
C ASP A 14 22.94 1.41 9.09
N LEU A 15 21.84 0.79 8.65
CA LEU A 15 20.50 1.37 8.63
C LEU A 15 19.61 0.75 9.72
N THR A 16 20.19 0.01 10.66
CA THR A 16 19.47 -0.47 11.84
C THR A 16 18.84 0.72 12.58
N ASP A 17 17.58 0.53 13.00
CA ASP A 17 16.73 1.53 13.66
C ASP A 17 16.48 2.81 12.83
N LYS A 18 16.69 2.78 11.50
CA LYS A 18 16.34 3.88 10.60
C LYS A 18 15.03 3.62 9.89
N PHE A 19 14.26 4.69 9.72
CA PHE A 19 13.09 4.73 8.87
C PHE A 19 13.51 4.98 7.43
N LEU A 20 13.20 4.03 6.55
CA LEU A 20 13.42 4.17 5.12
C LEU A 20 12.09 4.50 4.45
N CYS A 21 11.95 5.77 4.03
CA CYS A 21 10.77 6.25 3.30
C CYS A 21 10.55 5.43 2.03
N ARG A 22 9.31 4.98 1.83
CA ARG A 22 8.85 4.28 0.62
C ARG A 22 7.94 5.16 -0.21
N SER A 23 6.97 5.79 0.42
CA SER A 23 6.09 6.77 -0.22
C SER A 23 5.63 7.81 0.79
N ILE A 24 5.37 9.01 0.28
CA ILE A 24 4.71 10.08 1.00
C ILE A 24 3.68 10.71 0.07
N ASN A 25 2.44 10.80 0.57
CA ASN A 25 1.32 11.41 -0.13
C ASN A 25 0.61 12.33 0.87
N GLU A 26 0.20 13.52 0.41
CA GLU A 26 -0.34 14.54 1.30
C GLU A 26 -1.63 15.11 0.70
N THR A 27 -2.69 15.14 1.51
CA THR A 27 -3.95 15.83 1.22
C THR A 27 -4.04 17.10 2.08
N GLU A 28 -5.16 17.83 2.04
CA GLU A 28 -5.36 18.98 2.93
C GLU A 28 -5.29 18.56 4.41
N ASP A 29 -5.99 17.48 4.77
CA ASP A 29 -6.18 17.05 6.16
C ASP A 29 -5.20 15.95 6.63
N TRP A 30 -4.59 15.20 5.71
CA TRP A 30 -3.85 13.98 6.05
C TRP A 30 -2.46 13.92 5.39
N ILE A 31 -1.53 13.23 6.05
CA ILE A 31 -0.27 12.76 5.45
C ILE A 31 -0.27 11.23 5.51
N PHE A 32 -0.09 10.60 4.35
CA PHE A 32 0.07 9.17 4.16
C PHE A 32 1.56 8.89 3.98
N PHE A 33 2.14 8.11 4.87
CA PHE A 33 3.56 7.82 4.89
C PHE A 33 3.80 6.32 5.03
N ALA A 34 4.44 5.72 4.03
CA ALA A 34 4.90 4.34 4.11
C ALA A 34 6.40 4.30 4.33
N TYR A 35 6.86 3.47 5.27
CA TYR A 35 8.28 3.29 5.52
C TYR A 35 8.60 1.88 5.99
N THR A 36 9.84 1.45 5.77
CA THR A 36 10.36 0.24 6.43
C THR A 36 11.29 0.61 7.57
N GLN A 37 11.25 -0.16 8.65
CA GLN A 37 12.36 -0.26 9.60
C GLN A 37 13.26 -1.41 9.16
N ASN A 38 14.57 -1.15 9.15
CA ASN A 38 15.59 -1.98 8.50
C ASN A 38 15.52 -2.00 6.97
N LEU A 39 16.66 -2.31 6.35
CA LEU A 39 16.79 -2.44 4.90
C LEU A 39 16.05 -3.70 4.42
N ALA A 40 15.19 -3.57 3.41
CA ALA A 40 14.53 -4.71 2.75
C ALA A 40 15.48 -5.47 1.81
N SER A 41 16.58 -5.98 2.35
CA SER A 41 17.50 -6.87 1.64
C SER A 41 16.96 -8.31 1.62
N PRO A 42 17.34 -9.16 0.65
CA PRO A 42 16.92 -10.56 0.63
C PRO A 42 17.22 -11.32 1.92
N ALA A 43 18.34 -11.00 2.59
CA ALA A 43 18.70 -11.60 3.87
C ALA A 43 17.75 -11.20 5.00
N ASN A 44 17.39 -9.91 5.08
CA ASN A 44 16.48 -9.40 6.11
C ASN A 44 15.04 -9.85 5.87
N LEU A 45 14.60 -9.91 4.61
CA LEU A 45 13.30 -10.47 4.23
C LEU A 45 13.21 -11.96 4.61
N LYS A 46 14.24 -12.75 4.28
CA LYS A 46 14.30 -14.19 4.66
C LYS A 46 14.26 -14.41 6.18
N ASN A 47 14.82 -13.48 6.95
CA ASN A 47 14.86 -13.54 8.41
C ASN A 47 13.66 -12.83 9.09
N ASN A 48 12.70 -12.31 8.32
CA ASN A 48 11.55 -11.54 8.82
C ASN A 48 11.96 -10.36 9.74
N THR A 49 13.06 -9.68 9.44
CA THR A 49 13.57 -8.55 10.25
C THR A 49 13.20 -7.18 9.68
N VAL A 50 12.48 -7.15 8.56
CA VAL A 50 12.01 -5.91 7.92
C VAL A 50 10.56 -5.70 8.31
N GLU A 51 10.30 -4.56 8.92
CA GLU A 51 8.94 -4.16 9.29
C GLU A 51 8.48 -3.05 8.36
N LEU A 52 7.38 -3.24 7.64
CA LEU A 52 6.74 -2.20 6.84
C LEU A 52 5.65 -1.54 7.69
N TYR A 53 5.54 -0.23 7.59
CA TYR A 53 4.52 0.54 8.28
C TYR A 53 3.77 1.40 7.29
N TYR A 54 2.45 1.31 7.33
CA TYR A 54 1.54 2.30 6.75
C TYR A 54 1.11 3.25 7.86
N THR A 55 1.41 4.54 7.69
CA THR A 55 1.22 5.55 8.71
C THR A 55 0.36 6.69 8.19
N LEU A 56 -0.62 7.09 8.99
CA LEU A 56 -1.53 8.20 8.71
C LEU A 56 -1.33 9.28 9.77
N PHE A 57 -1.05 10.51 9.34
CA PHE A 57 -1.01 11.67 10.22
C PHE A 57 -2.22 12.56 9.96
N ASP A 58 -3.06 12.72 10.97
CA ASP A 58 -4.16 13.67 11.03
C ASP A 58 -3.59 15.06 11.36
N LYS A 59 -3.59 15.98 10.40
CA LYS A 59 -3.05 17.33 10.60
C LYS A 59 -3.90 18.16 11.56
N LYS A 60 -5.21 17.94 11.56
CA LYS A 60 -6.17 18.70 12.38
C LYS A 60 -6.00 18.37 13.86
N ASN A 61 -5.90 17.08 14.18
CA ASN A 61 -5.78 16.62 15.55
C ASN A 61 -4.34 16.37 16.01
N SER A 62 -3.37 16.48 15.09
CA SER A 62 -1.95 16.12 15.33
C SER A 62 -1.79 14.68 15.83
N THR A 63 -2.59 13.77 15.27
CA THR A 63 -2.63 12.36 15.67
C THR A 63 -1.90 11.51 14.64
N LEU A 64 -1.06 10.59 15.09
CA LEU A 64 -0.33 9.65 14.25
C LEU A 64 -0.83 8.23 14.47
N LEU A 65 -1.30 7.58 13.41
CA LEU A 65 -1.76 6.21 13.40
C LEU A 65 -0.73 5.35 12.68
N HIS A 66 -0.17 4.36 13.37
CA HIS A 66 0.80 3.43 12.80
C HIS A 66 0.17 2.05 12.62
N HIS A 67 0.21 1.53 11.39
CA HIS A 67 -0.23 0.19 11.08
C HIS A 67 0.96 -0.65 10.58
N PRO A 68 1.49 -1.57 11.40
CA PRO A 68 2.54 -2.49 10.97
C PRO A 68 1.95 -3.52 9.99
N VAL A 69 2.67 -3.76 8.90
CA VAL A 69 2.30 -4.71 7.86
C VAL A 69 3.45 -5.68 7.63
N VAL A 70 3.11 -6.96 7.52
CA VAL A 70 4.06 -7.98 7.08
C VAL A 70 4.31 -7.76 5.60
N ILE A 71 5.57 -7.62 5.19
CA ILE A 71 5.90 -7.51 3.76
C ILE A 71 5.48 -8.81 3.08
N SER A 72 4.35 -8.76 2.37
CA SER A 72 3.87 -9.78 1.46
C SER A 72 3.89 -9.23 0.03
N GLU A 73 3.49 -10.04 -0.95
CA GLU A 73 3.30 -9.58 -2.32
C GLU A 73 2.15 -8.56 -2.44
N ASP A 74 1.24 -8.55 -1.45
CA ASP A 74 0.11 -7.63 -1.38
C ASP A 74 0.56 -6.29 -0.76
N PHE A 75 0.71 -5.27 -1.59
CA PHE A 75 0.95 -3.90 -1.12
C PHE A 75 -0.37 -3.22 -0.78
N GLY A 76 -0.49 -2.71 0.45
CA GLY A 76 -1.58 -1.85 0.89
C GLY A 76 -2.18 -2.24 2.23
N ILE A 77 -3.12 -1.41 2.71
CA ILE A 77 -3.98 -1.78 3.83
C ILE A 77 -5.14 -2.61 3.28
N GLU A 78 -5.49 -3.71 3.95
CA GLU A 78 -6.64 -4.53 3.58
C GLU A 78 -7.90 -3.65 3.46
N ASN A 79 -8.59 -3.75 2.33
CA ASN A 79 -9.82 -3.01 2.10
C ASN A 79 -11.01 -3.82 2.63
N ASP A 80 -11.44 -3.49 3.84
CA ASP A 80 -12.59 -4.08 4.53
C ASP A 80 -13.92 -3.32 4.28
N LEU A 81 -13.89 -2.26 3.47
CA LEU A 81 -15.07 -1.43 3.18
C LEU A 81 -15.94 -2.02 2.06
N ASP A 82 -15.31 -2.37 0.95
CA ASP A 82 -15.99 -2.92 -0.24
C ASP A 82 -15.31 -4.19 -0.77
N GLY A 83 -14.27 -4.67 -0.10
CA GLY A 83 -13.49 -5.86 -0.46
C GLY A 83 -12.75 -5.76 -1.78
N GLY A 84 -12.50 -4.55 -2.30
CA GLY A 84 -11.54 -4.33 -3.39
C GLY A 84 -10.11 -4.68 -3.00
N ASN A 85 -9.16 -4.56 -3.94
CA ASN A 85 -7.74 -4.77 -3.65
C ASN A 85 -7.29 -3.96 -2.41
N PRO A 86 -6.30 -4.47 -1.63
CA PRO A 86 -5.62 -3.66 -0.63
C PRO A 86 -5.20 -2.32 -1.21
N PHE A 87 -5.33 -1.25 -0.42
CA PHE A 87 -5.17 0.11 -0.91
C PHE A 87 -4.03 0.84 -0.21
N TRP A 88 -3.19 1.50 -1.01
CA TRP A 88 -2.31 2.56 -0.55
C TRP A 88 -2.09 3.56 -1.71
N PRO A 89 -2.13 4.88 -1.48
CA PRO A 89 -2.05 5.83 -2.58
C PRO A 89 -0.67 5.79 -3.24
N ASP A 90 -0.67 5.70 -4.57
CA ASP A 90 0.48 5.99 -5.41
C ASP A 90 0.63 7.51 -5.61
N TYR A 91 -0.49 8.21 -5.73
CA TYR A 91 -0.54 9.67 -5.85
C TYR A 91 -1.84 10.25 -5.31
N VAL A 92 -1.85 11.58 -5.15
CA VAL A 92 -3.03 12.38 -4.79
C VAL A 92 -3.39 13.29 -5.96
N THR A 93 -4.67 13.32 -6.37
CA THR A 93 -5.13 14.21 -7.43
C THR A 93 -5.09 15.68 -6.98
N PRO A 94 -5.17 16.66 -7.91
CA PRO A 94 -5.36 18.07 -7.53
C PRO A 94 -6.63 18.35 -6.72
N SER A 95 -7.64 17.47 -6.81
CA SER A 95 -8.88 17.52 -6.02
C SER A 95 -8.74 16.91 -4.61
N GLY A 96 -7.58 16.33 -4.27
CA GLY A 96 -7.33 15.69 -2.98
C GLY A 96 -7.77 14.22 -2.90
N GLU A 97 -8.11 13.60 -4.02
CA GLU A 97 -8.52 12.19 -4.07
C GLU A 97 -7.29 11.29 -4.08
N LEU A 98 -7.31 10.23 -3.27
CA LEU A 98 -6.25 9.24 -3.22
C LEU A 98 -6.42 8.27 -4.38
N VAL A 99 -5.33 8.00 -5.10
CA VAL A 99 -5.38 7.09 -6.25
C VAL A 99 -4.30 6.03 -6.16
N MET A 100 -4.71 4.80 -6.45
CA MET A 100 -3.82 3.66 -6.65
C MET A 100 -4.04 3.10 -8.05
N LEU A 101 -2.94 2.75 -8.72
CA LEU A 101 -2.95 2.15 -10.04
C LEU A 101 -2.75 0.64 -9.94
N VAL A 102 -3.68 -0.11 -10.53
CA VAL A 102 -3.61 -1.58 -10.56
C VAL A 102 -3.77 -2.03 -12.01
N THR A 103 -2.98 -3.00 -12.44
CA THR A 103 -3.12 -3.62 -13.76
C THR A 103 -4.34 -4.54 -13.79
N GLY A 104 -4.90 -4.77 -14.97
CA GLY A 104 -5.99 -5.73 -15.14
C GLY A 104 -5.59 -7.14 -14.73
N LYS A 105 -4.30 -7.49 -14.87
CA LYS A 105 -3.75 -8.74 -14.31
C LYS A 105 -3.85 -8.77 -12.78
N GLU A 106 -3.29 -7.80 -12.09
CA GLU A 106 -3.30 -7.74 -10.62
C GLU A 106 -4.74 -7.71 -10.06
N PHE A 107 -5.64 -6.97 -10.71
CA PHE A 107 -7.04 -6.92 -10.32
C PHE A 107 -7.71 -8.30 -10.44
N ARG A 108 -7.51 -9.01 -11.56
CA ARG A 108 -8.06 -10.37 -11.73
C ARG A 108 -7.41 -11.38 -10.80
N ASP A 109 -6.10 -11.30 -10.60
CA ASP A 109 -5.37 -12.21 -9.71
C ASP A 109 -5.92 -12.08 -8.29
N TYR A 110 -6.18 -10.86 -7.82
CA TYR A 110 -6.82 -10.59 -6.54
C TYR A 110 -8.23 -11.21 -6.43
N ILE A 111 -9.10 -11.00 -7.43
CA ILE A 111 -10.47 -11.55 -7.41
C ILE A 111 -10.49 -13.08 -7.44
N ASN A 112 -9.50 -13.71 -8.09
CA ASN A 112 -9.35 -15.15 -8.15
C ASN A 112 -8.57 -15.74 -6.97
N PHE A 113 -8.05 -14.90 -6.07
CA PHE A 113 -7.28 -15.35 -4.92
C PHE A 113 -8.19 -15.86 -3.81
N GLY A 114 -7.74 -16.93 -3.14
CA GLY A 114 -8.59 -18.00 -2.58
C GLY A 114 -9.62 -17.63 -1.50
N ASP A 115 -9.61 -16.41 -0.96
CA ASP A 115 -10.56 -15.98 0.07
C ASP A 115 -11.57 -14.93 -0.40
N PHE A 116 -11.47 -14.40 -1.63
CA PHE A 116 -12.34 -13.31 -2.11
C PHE A 116 -13.84 -13.66 -2.00
N GLU A 117 -14.21 -14.90 -2.35
CA GLU A 117 -15.60 -15.38 -2.23
C GLU A 117 -16.10 -15.45 -0.77
N GLN A 118 -15.19 -15.61 0.19
CA GLN A 118 -15.47 -15.77 1.61
C GLN A 118 -15.52 -14.42 2.36
N ARG A 119 -15.07 -13.34 1.74
CA ARG A 119 -15.09 -11.99 2.34
C ARG A 119 -16.51 -11.52 2.59
N ASN A 120 -16.70 -10.83 3.71
CA ASN A 120 -17.98 -10.27 4.12
C ASN A 120 -18.29 -8.96 3.35
N ILE A 121 -18.56 -9.09 2.06
CA ILE A 121 -18.88 -7.98 1.15
C ILE A 121 -20.32 -8.08 0.61
N PRO A 122 -21.02 -6.95 0.41
CA PRO A 122 -22.30 -6.93 -0.26
C PRO A 122 -22.26 -7.63 -1.61
N LYS A 123 -23.26 -8.48 -1.90
CA LYS A 123 -23.30 -9.29 -3.12
C LYS A 123 -23.21 -8.42 -4.39
N ASP A 124 -23.89 -7.28 -4.42
CA ASP A 124 -23.88 -6.38 -5.56
C ASP A 124 -22.51 -5.76 -5.82
N GLN A 125 -21.73 -5.48 -4.76
CA GLN A 125 -20.35 -5.02 -4.89
C GLN A 125 -19.43 -6.13 -5.41
N ARG A 126 -19.57 -7.34 -4.86
CA ARG A 126 -18.84 -8.53 -5.33
C ARG A 126 -19.09 -8.79 -6.81
N ASP A 127 -20.37 -8.82 -7.22
CA ASP A 127 -20.78 -9.10 -8.60
C ASP A 127 -20.20 -8.03 -9.56
N ARG A 128 -20.15 -6.75 -9.15
CA ARG A 128 -19.52 -5.67 -9.94
C ARG A 128 -18.01 -5.88 -10.12
N GLN A 129 -17.31 -6.26 -9.05
CA GLN A 129 -15.87 -6.51 -9.12
C GLN A 129 -15.56 -7.71 -10.02
N VAL A 130 -16.32 -8.80 -9.91
CA VAL A 130 -16.18 -9.97 -10.79
C VAL A 130 -16.46 -9.61 -12.26
N LEU A 131 -17.52 -8.84 -12.53
CA LEU A 131 -17.84 -8.37 -13.88
C LEU A 131 -16.72 -7.50 -14.45
N MET A 132 -16.18 -6.58 -13.66
CA MET A 132 -15.06 -5.74 -14.06
C MET A 132 -13.82 -6.58 -14.35
N ALA A 133 -13.45 -7.49 -13.45
CA ALA A 133 -12.32 -8.40 -13.60
C ALA A 133 -12.40 -9.18 -14.92
N ASN A 134 -13.57 -9.74 -15.25
CA ASN A 134 -13.79 -10.49 -16.49
C ASN A 134 -13.70 -9.64 -17.78
N SER A 135 -13.83 -8.31 -17.67
CA SER A 135 -13.78 -7.39 -18.82
C SER A 135 -12.37 -6.86 -19.11
N LEU A 136 -11.45 -6.97 -18.15
CA LEU A 136 -10.10 -6.39 -18.23
C LEU A 136 -9.13 -7.33 -18.96
N LYS A 137 -8.26 -6.78 -19.80
CA LYS A 137 -7.04 -7.42 -20.30
C LYS A 137 -5.89 -7.22 -19.33
N ASP A 138 -4.84 -8.04 -19.43
CA ASP A 138 -3.68 -8.01 -18.51
C ASP A 138 -3.07 -6.62 -18.34
N ASN A 139 -2.90 -5.90 -19.44
CA ASN A 139 -2.23 -4.59 -19.47
C ASN A 139 -3.19 -3.40 -19.31
N ASP A 140 -4.50 -3.66 -19.17
CA ASP A 140 -5.45 -2.57 -18.89
C ASP A 140 -5.09 -1.93 -17.54
N GLN A 141 -5.34 -0.64 -17.42
CA GLN A 141 -5.05 0.13 -16.22
C GLN A 141 -6.35 0.42 -15.48
N VAL A 142 -6.40 0.03 -14.21
CA VAL A 142 -7.51 0.28 -13.30
C VAL A 142 -7.08 1.36 -12.30
N LEU A 143 -7.86 2.43 -12.23
CA LEU A 143 -7.69 3.48 -11.23
C LEU A 143 -8.63 3.21 -10.07
N MET A 144 -8.07 2.98 -8.89
CA MET A 144 -8.81 2.85 -7.64
C MET A 144 -8.76 4.17 -6.88
N PHE A 145 -9.92 4.63 -6.40
CA PHE A 145 -10.05 5.87 -5.66
C PHE A 145 -10.49 5.58 -4.22
N ALA A 146 -9.86 6.23 -3.25
CA ALA A 146 -10.29 6.23 -1.85
C ALA A 146 -10.58 7.66 -1.38
N LYS A 147 -11.56 7.80 -0.48
CA LYS A 147 -12.02 9.07 0.11
C LYS A 147 -12.10 8.96 1.62
#